data_AF-A0A345UWK5-F1
#
_entry.id   AF-A0A345UWK5-F1
#
_cell.length_a   1.000
_cell.length_b   1.000
_cell.length_c   1.000
_cell.angle_alpha   90.00
_cell.angle_beta   90.00
_cell.angle_gamma   90.00
#
_symmetry.space_group_name_H-M   'P 1'
#
loop_
_entity.id
_entity.type
_entity.pdbx_description
1 polymer ?
#
loop_
_entity_poly.entity_id
_entity_poly.type
_entity_poly.pdbx_seq_one_letter_code
_entity_poly.pdbx_strand_id
1 'polypeptide(L)' 'MSPHIAIDQALEALEHPGNRDLDETLTEGLIVRRFTAGDITAEEFNHYCQRLRDTCQRRKEAA' A
#
# COMPACT_ATOMS: atom_id res chain seq x y z
N MET A 1 -7.59 8.70 13.10
CA MET A 1 -6.41 7.83 12.92
C MET A 1 -5.46 8.51 11.96
N SER A 2 -4.15 8.46 12.22
CA SER A 2 -3.14 9.06 11.36
C SER A 2 -3.20 8.43 9.94
N PRO A 3 -3.11 9.22 8.86
CA PRO A 3 -3.16 8.71 7.49
C PRO A 3 -2.07 7.67 7.21
N HIS A 4 -0.88 7.84 7.81
CA HIS A 4 0.24 6.90 7.71
C HIS A 4 -0.10 5.52 8.28
N ILE A 5 -0.75 5.47 9.45
CA ILE A 5 -1.14 4.21 10.10
C ILE A 5 -2.11 3.42 9.22
N ALA A 6 -3.04 4.10 8.56
CA ALA A 6 -4.00 3.45 7.67
C ALA A 6 -3.31 2.83 6.45
N ILE A 7 -2.29 3.50 5.89
CA ILE A 7 -1.50 2.98 4.77
C ILE A 7 -0.64 1.81 5.21
N ASP A 8 0.06 1.93 6.35
CA ASP A 8 0.90 0.86 6.87
C ASP A 8 0.10 -0.42 7.16
N GLN A 9 -1.08 -0.30 7.78
CA GLN A 9 -1.96 -1.46 8.03
C GLN A 9 -2.42 -2.14 6.73
N ALA A 10 -2.70 -1.35 5.69
CA ALA A 10 -3.11 -1.89 4.40
C ALA A 10 -1.93 -2.62 3.69
N LEU A 11 -0.72 -2.06 3.77
CA LEU A 11 0.50 -2.68 3.25
C LEU A 11 0.87 -3.95 4.02
N GLU A 12 0.75 -3.94 5.35
CA GLU A 12 1.03 -5.09 6.22
C GLU A 12 0.03 -6.23 5.97
N ALA A 13 -1.25 -5.88 5.75
CA ALA A 13 -2.23 -6.87 5.33
C ALA A 13 -1.80 -7.55 4.02
N LEU A 14 -1.29 -6.80 3.03
CA LEU A 14 -0.88 -7.38 1.75
C LEU A 14 0.28 -8.38 1.85
N GLU A 15 1.16 -8.25 2.84
CA GLU A 15 2.25 -9.19 3.07
C GLU A 15 1.76 -10.61 3.43
N HIS A 16 0.49 -10.75 3.85
CA HIS A 16 -0.07 -12.06 4.10
C HIS A 16 -0.41 -12.80 2.78
N PRO A 17 0.12 -14.02 2.57
CA PRO A 17 -0.03 -14.78 1.32
C PRO A 17 -1.47 -15.21 1.00
N GLY A 18 -2.42 -15.02 1.93
CA GLY A 18 -3.84 -15.31 1.72
C GLY A 18 -4.65 -14.15 1.14
N ASN A 19 -4.11 -12.93 1.09
CA ASN A 19 -4.84 -11.76 0.60
C ASN A 19 -4.91 -11.73 -0.92
N ARG A 20 -5.94 -11.11 -1.50
CA ARG A 20 -6.23 -11.18 -2.95
C ARG A 20 -5.78 -9.90 -3.65
N ASP A 21 -5.71 -9.95 -4.98
CA ASP A 21 -5.43 -8.78 -5.84
C ASP A 21 -6.37 -7.59 -5.59
N LEU A 22 -7.56 -7.84 -5.03
CA LEU A 22 -8.51 -6.82 -4.60
C LEU A 22 -7.92 -5.92 -3.50
N ASP A 23 -7.12 -6.48 -2.58
CA ASP A 23 -6.50 -5.74 -1.48
C ASP A 23 -5.38 -4.81 -1.98
N GLU A 24 -4.73 -5.17 -3.09
CA GLU A 24 -3.70 -4.35 -3.73
C GLU A 24 -4.32 -3.08 -4.28
N THR A 25 -5.40 -3.24 -5.05
CA THR A 25 -6.14 -2.12 -5.66
C THR A 25 -6.72 -1.19 -4.58
N LEU A 26 -7.20 -1.75 -3.47
CA LEU A 26 -7.71 -0.97 -2.34
C LEU A 26 -6.59 -0.16 -1.65
N THR A 27 -5.42 -0.77 -1.46
CA THR A 27 -4.26 -0.10 -0.85
C THR A 27 -3.72 1.02 -1.73
N GLU A 28 -3.59 0.78 -3.05
CA GLU A 28 -3.17 1.80 -4.00
C GLU A 28 -4.14 2.99 -4.03
N GLY A 29 -5.45 2.71 -4.07
CA GLY A 29 -6.50 3.73 -3.99
C GLY A 29 -6.46 4.52 -2.68
N LEU A 30 -6.13 3.87 -1.56
CA LEU A 30 -5.96 4.54 -0.27
C LEU A 30 -4.78 5.52 -0.31
N ILE A 31 -3.61 5.08 -0.82
CA ILE A 31 -2.40 5.90 -0.91
C ILE A 31 -2.66 7.14 -1.79
N VAL A 32 -3.28 6.95 -2.97
CA VAL A 32 -3.65 8.05 -3.87
C VAL A 32 -4.62 9.01 -3.19
N ARG A 33 -5.64 8.48 -2.50
CA ARG A 33 -6.63 9.31 -1.80
C ARG A 33 -5.95 10.18 -0.73
N ARG A 34 -5.01 9.62 0.04
CA ARG A 34 -4.25 10.37 1.05
C ARG A 34 -3.35 11.43 0.43
N PHE A 35 -2.70 11.12 -0.69
CA PHE A 35 -1.92 12.12 -1.42
C PHE A 35 -2.78 13.27 -1.95
N THR A 36 -3.92 12.96 -2.57
CA THR A 36 -4.86 13.98 -3.05
C THR A 36 -5.49 14.81 -1.93
N ALA A 37 -5.59 14.25 -0.73
CA ALA A 37 -6.06 14.97 0.45
C ALA A 37 -4.99 15.90 1.05
N GLY A 38 -3.73 15.82 0.60
CA GLY A 38 -2.60 16.54 1.20
C GLY A 38 -2.16 15.96 2.56
N ASP A 39 -2.60 14.73 2.87
CA ASP A 39 -2.27 14.04 4.12
C ASP A 39 -0.83 13.48 4.12
N ILE A 40 -0.26 13.25 2.93
CA ILE A 40 1.10 12.73 2.72
C ILE A 40 1.81 13.52 1.62
N THR A 41 3.13 13.61 1.72
CA THR A 41 4.00 14.26 0.74
C THR A 41 4.27 13.38 -0.47
N ALA A 42 4.84 13.96 -1.54
CA ALA A 42 5.21 13.21 -2.74
C ALA A 42 6.33 12.18 -2.49
N GLU A 43 7.22 12.43 -1.53
CA GLU A 43 8.26 11.48 -1.11
C GLU A 43 7.64 10.29 -0.39
N GLU A 44 6.72 10.53 0.54
CA GLU A 44 6.00 9.47 1.25
C GLU A 44 5.11 8.65 0.30
N PHE A 45 4.44 9.33 -0.63
CA PHE A 45 3.68 8.66 -1.69
C PHE A 45 4.56 7.70 -2.49
N ASN A 46 5.73 8.16 -2.96
CA ASN A 46 6.67 7.29 -3.67
C ASN A 46 7.14 6.12 -2.80
N HIS A 47 7.45 6.38 -1.53
CA HIS A 47 7.87 5.35 -0.58
C HIS A 47 6.80 4.26 -0.42
N TYR A 48 5.53 4.64 -0.22
CA TYR A 48 4.44 3.69 -0.08
C TYR A 48 4.14 2.92 -1.37
N CYS A 49 4.16 3.58 -2.53
CA CYS A 49 4.00 2.92 -3.83
C CYS A 49 5.13 1.93 -4.12
N GLN A 50 6.37 2.24 -3.74
CA GLN A 50 7.50 1.34 -3.90
C GLN A 50 7.34 0.10 -3.01
N ARG A 51 6.96 0.30 -1.74
CA ARG A 51 6.71 -0.80 -0.81
C ARG A 51 5.57 -1.69 -1.27
N LEU A 52 4.48 -1.13 -1.81
CA LEU A 52 3.38 -1.88 -2.42
C LEU A 52 3.89 -2.80 -3.54
N ARG A 53 4.66 -2.26 -4.48
CA ARG A 53 5.24 -3.02 -5.59
C ARG A 53 6.15 -4.15 -5.11
N ASP A 54 7.01 -3.88 -4.14
CA ASP A 54 7.92 -4.88 -3.58
C ASP A 54 7.15 -6.03 -2.91
N THR A 55 6.05 -5.73 -2.22
CA THR A 55 5.17 -6.75 -1.62
C THR A 55 4.48 -7.59 -2.69
N CYS A 56 3.96 -6.97 -3.74
CA CYS A 56 3.30 -7.68 -4.84
C CYS A 56 4.28 -8.54 -5.65
N GLN A 57 5.50 -8.05 -5.86
CA GLN A 57 6.57 -8.81 -6.50
C GLN A 57 6.96 -10.03 -5.68
N ARG A 58 7.18 -9.86 -4.36
CA ARG A 58 7.48 -10.97 -3.44
C ARG A 58 6.38 -12.02 -3.41
N ARG A 59 5.11 -11.61 -3.49
CA ARG A 59 3.97 -12.53 -3.58
C ARG A 59 3.96 -13.33 -4.88
N LYS A 60 4.27 -12.69 -6.02
CA LYS A 60 4.38 -13.39 -7.31
C LYS A 60 5.53 -14.39 -7.33
N GLU A 61 6.64 -14.10 -6.66
CA GLU A 61 7.78 -15.02 -6.57
C GLU A 61 7.53 -16.21 -5.62
N ALA A 62 6.60 -16.07 -4.68
CA ALA A 62 6.23 -17.10 -3.72
C ALA A 62 5.06 -18.01 -4.17
N ALA A 63 4.39 -17.69 -5.28
CA ALA A 63 3.26 -18.43 -5.86
C ALA A 63 3.70 -19.34 -7.02
#